data_AF-A0A3R6TBY2-F1
#
_entry.id   AF-A0A3R6TBY2-F1
#
_cell.length_a   1.000
_cell.length_b   1.000
_cell.length_c   1.000
_cell.angle_alpha   90.00
_cell.angle_beta   90.00
_cell.angle_gamma   90.00
#
_symmetry.space_group_name_H-M   'P 1'
#
loop_
_entity.id
_entity.type
_entity.pdbx_description
1 polymer ?
#
loop_
_entity_poly.entity_id
_entity_poly.type
_entity_poly.pdbx_seq_one_letter_code
_entity_poly.pdbx_strand_id
1 'polypeptide(L)'
;MRYRVRVITLMAIAVAVFLFTMWMTSPQEVSGEVNSFTAKTMNAVGEMEVAPVQPQEQENPLGEPFLIRCTCYTWTGNQCRNGSWPVEGLSVAGKEEWLGKAIIMYSVAEDGGIGDFIGYFDFTDTGDGIDLNGDGQGETIRNGTSIDVYRDTLEGCYRWIEQYGDYVYIQVVDAAG
;
A
#
# COMPACT_ATOMS: atom_id res chain seq x y z
N MET A 1 38.45 -25.58 25.45
CA MET A 1 37.14 -26.13 25.84
C MET A 1 36.03 -25.09 26.08
N ARG A 2 36.32 -23.82 26.37
CA ARG A 2 35.29 -22.79 26.68
C ARG A 2 34.55 -22.17 25.47
N TYR A 3 35.10 -22.22 24.26
CA TYR A 3 34.45 -21.65 23.06
C TYR A 3 33.36 -22.55 22.46
N ARG A 4 33.55 -23.88 22.50
CA ARG A 4 32.57 -24.84 21.96
C ARG A 4 31.26 -24.87 22.75
N VAL A 5 31.32 -24.61 24.06
CA VAL A 5 30.13 -24.55 24.91
C VAL A 5 29.23 -23.36 24.51
N ARG A 6 29.83 -22.18 24.25
CA ARG A 6 29.06 -20.97 23.90
C ARG A 6 28.33 -21.07 22.55
N VAL A 7 28.92 -21.75 21.56
CA VAL A 7 28.27 -21.95 20.24
C VAL A 7 27.08 -22.91 20.36
N ILE A 8 27.21 -23.97 21.17
CA ILE A 8 26.11 -24.92 21.41
C ILE A 8 24.96 -24.23 22.16
N THR A 9 25.25 -23.38 23.13
CA THR A 9 24.20 -22.63 23.87
C THR A 9 23.48 -21.63 22.97
N LEU A 10 24.19 -20.92 22.08
CA LEU A 10 23.57 -19.98 21.13
C LEU A 10 22.71 -20.69 20.08
N MET A 11 23.16 -21.85 19.58
CA MET A 11 22.39 -22.69 18.65
C MET A 11 21.13 -23.26 19.32
N ALA A 12 21.21 -23.68 20.58
CA ALA A 12 20.05 -24.17 21.34
C ALA A 12 19.00 -23.06 21.57
N ILE A 13 19.43 -21.82 21.82
CA ILE A 13 18.52 -20.67 21.93
C ILE A 13 17.86 -20.35 20.59
N ALA A 14 18.62 -20.36 19.49
CA ALA A 14 18.06 -20.12 18.15
C ALA A 14 17.02 -21.18 17.73
N VAL A 15 17.27 -22.46 18.05
CA VAL A 15 16.32 -23.55 17.79
C VAL A 15 15.07 -23.42 18.67
N ALA A 16 15.22 -23.03 19.94
CA ALA A 16 14.08 -22.78 20.82
C ALA A 16 13.20 -21.62 20.35
N VAL A 17 13.80 -20.53 19.85
CA VAL A 17 13.06 -19.40 19.27
C VAL A 17 12.34 -19.81 17.99
N PHE A 18 13.00 -20.57 17.11
CA PHE A 18 12.39 -21.03 15.85
C PHE A 18 11.21 -22.01 16.07
N LEU A 19 11.32 -22.90 17.08
CA LEU A 19 10.23 -23.80 17.47
C LEU A 19 9.08 -23.03 18.16
N PHE A 20 9.39 -22.01 18.94
CA PHE A 20 8.37 -21.16 19.58
C PHE A 20 7.59 -20.32 18.57
N THR A 21 8.25 -19.79 17.53
CA THR A 21 7.57 -19.07 16.44
C THR A 21 6.67 -20.00 15.62
N MET A 22 7.10 -21.24 15.33
CA MET A 22 6.25 -22.23 14.67
C MET A 22 5.01 -22.59 15.50
N TRP A 23 5.14 -22.67 16.82
CA TRP A 23 4.00 -22.95 17.70
C TRP A 23 3.02 -21.77 17.78
N MET A 24 3.51 -20.52 17.81
CA MET A 24 2.68 -19.31 17.81
C MET A 24 1.92 -19.08 16.50
N THR A 25 2.39 -19.62 15.37
CA THR A 25 1.70 -19.54 14.07
C THR A 25 0.78 -20.74 13.79
N SER A 26 0.58 -21.63 14.75
CA SER A 26 -0.36 -22.74 14.60
C SER A 26 -1.80 -22.18 14.61
N PRO A 27 -2.65 -22.47 13.61
CA PRO A 27 -4.06 -22.08 13.65
C PRO A 27 -4.72 -22.73 14.87
N GLN A 28 -5.18 -21.91 15.81
CA GLN A 28 -6.01 -22.38 16.92
C GLN A 28 -7.38 -22.75 16.34
N GLU A 29 -7.72 -24.03 16.31
CA GLU A 29 -9.11 -24.45 16.11
C GLU A 29 -9.94 -23.93 17.29
N VAL A 30 -10.79 -22.95 17.02
CA VAL A 30 -11.77 -22.46 17.99
C VAL A 30 -12.85 -23.54 18.13
N SER A 31 -12.69 -24.43 19.11
CA SER A 31 -13.77 -25.33 19.53
C SER A 31 -14.84 -24.52 20.27
N GLY A 32 -15.80 -23.99 19.53
CA GLY A 32 -16.99 -23.37 20.09
C GLY A 32 -17.90 -24.42 20.73
N GLU A 33 -18.03 -24.36 22.05
CA GLU A 33 -18.97 -25.13 22.84
C GLU A 33 -20.41 -24.76 22.44
N VAL A 34 -21.13 -25.68 21.77
CA VAL A 34 -22.53 -25.46 21.35
C VAL A 34 -23.41 -25.56 22.59
N ASN A 35 -23.85 -24.41 23.10
CA ASN A 35 -24.83 -24.32 24.18
C ASN A 35 -26.07 -25.17 23.84
N SER A 36 -26.44 -26.03 24.78
CA SER A 36 -27.37 -27.16 24.70
C SER A 36 -28.86 -26.81 24.50
N PHE A 37 -29.18 -25.69 23.86
CA PHE A 37 -30.57 -25.23 23.72
C PHE A 37 -31.21 -25.59 22.36
N THR A 38 -30.42 -26.01 21.37
CA THR A 38 -30.92 -26.28 20.00
C THR A 38 -31.01 -27.78 19.66
N ALA A 39 -30.69 -28.68 20.59
CA ALA A 39 -30.64 -30.12 20.34
C ALA A 39 -32.01 -30.83 20.32
N LYS A 40 -33.13 -30.12 20.51
CA LYS A 40 -34.45 -30.76 20.67
C LYS A 40 -35.37 -30.73 19.45
N THR A 41 -34.93 -30.20 18.32
CA THR A 41 -35.73 -30.15 17.07
C THR A 41 -35.11 -30.93 15.91
N MET A 42 -34.00 -31.65 16.11
CA MET A 42 -33.30 -32.41 15.06
C MET A 42 -33.81 -33.86 14.88
N ASN A 43 -35.13 -34.07 14.74
CA ASN A 43 -35.65 -35.40 14.37
C ASN A 43 -36.62 -35.36 13.18
N ALA A 44 -36.52 -34.36 12.30
CA ALA A 44 -37.41 -34.29 11.14
C ALA A 44 -36.88 -33.45 9.95
N VAL A 45 -35.59 -33.47 9.61
CA VAL A 45 -35.14 -33.00 8.29
C VAL A 45 -33.92 -33.82 7.89
N GLY A 46 -33.98 -34.43 6.70
CA GLY A 46 -32.93 -35.30 6.19
C GLY A 46 -31.55 -34.63 6.15
N GLU A 47 -30.52 -35.47 6.22
CA GLU A 47 -29.13 -35.09 6.10
C GLU A 47 -28.92 -34.29 4.79
N MET A 48 -28.79 -32.97 4.93
CA MET A 48 -28.28 -32.12 3.87
C MET A 48 -26.80 -31.92 4.15
N GLU A 49 -25.95 -32.57 3.36
CA GLU A 49 -24.51 -32.42 3.41
C GLU A 49 -24.16 -30.95 3.20
N VAL A 50 -23.71 -30.27 4.26
CA VAL A 50 -23.30 -28.87 4.19
C VAL A 50 -21.89 -28.84 3.61
N ALA A 51 -21.78 -28.43 2.34
CA ALA A 51 -20.49 -28.23 1.70
C ALA A 51 -19.65 -27.21 2.51
N PRO A 52 -18.33 -27.43 2.65
CA PRO A 52 -17.46 -26.50 3.36
C PRO A 52 -17.47 -25.13 2.65
N VAL A 53 -17.89 -24.09 3.38
CA VAL A 53 -17.78 -22.71 2.92
C VAL A 53 -16.30 -22.34 2.88
N GLN A 54 -15.72 -22.34 1.68
CA GLN A 54 -14.37 -21.80 1.49
C GLN A 54 -14.41 -20.30 1.78
N PRO A 55 -13.45 -19.73 2.54
CA PRO A 55 -13.32 -18.30 2.69
C PRO A 55 -13.20 -17.71 1.28
N GLN A 56 -14.18 -16.90 0.87
CA GLN A 56 -14.04 -16.16 -0.36
C GLN A 56 -12.88 -15.19 -0.15
N GLU A 57 -11.80 -15.34 -0.94
CA GLU A 57 -10.79 -14.30 -1.08
C GLU A 57 -11.55 -13.03 -1.48
N GLN A 58 -11.66 -12.10 -0.55
CA GLN A 58 -12.24 -10.80 -0.84
C GLN A 58 -11.26 -10.07 -1.74
N GLU A 59 -11.48 -10.13 -3.06
CA GLU A 59 -10.71 -9.36 -4.03
C GLU A 59 -10.70 -7.90 -3.59
N ASN A 60 -9.50 -7.33 -3.44
CA ASN A 60 -9.32 -5.94 -3.08
C ASN A 60 -9.95 -5.06 -4.17
N PRO A 61 -11.11 -4.40 -3.91
CA PRO A 61 -11.85 -3.70 -4.95
C PRO A 61 -11.15 -2.41 -5.44
N LEU A 62 -10.04 -2.05 -4.79
CA LEU A 62 -9.28 -0.82 -5.01
C LEU A 62 -7.96 -1.08 -5.77
N GLY A 63 -7.67 -2.33 -6.16
CA GLY A 63 -6.41 -2.74 -6.78
C GLY A 63 -5.23 -2.81 -5.80
N GLU A 64 -4.15 -3.51 -6.16
CA GLU A 64 -2.96 -3.60 -5.30
C GLU A 64 -2.07 -2.34 -5.40
N PRO A 65 -1.51 -1.82 -4.29
CA PRO A 65 -0.54 -0.74 -4.35
C PRO A 65 0.69 -1.10 -5.18
N PHE A 66 1.21 -0.16 -5.96
CA PHE A 66 2.42 -0.34 -6.75
C PHE A 66 3.42 0.80 -6.54
N LEU A 67 4.70 0.47 -6.68
CA LEU A 67 5.80 1.41 -6.53
C LEU A 67 5.87 2.35 -7.74
N ILE A 68 6.00 3.66 -7.50
CA ILE A 68 6.15 4.68 -8.53
C ILE A 68 7.15 5.75 -8.10
N ARG A 69 7.82 6.37 -9.06
CA ARG A 69 8.62 7.57 -8.79
C ARG A 69 7.70 8.71 -8.41
N CYS A 70 8.03 9.43 -7.35
CA CYS A 70 7.31 10.61 -6.92
C CYS A 70 8.26 11.79 -6.79
N THR A 71 8.03 12.82 -7.60
CA THR A 71 8.70 14.11 -7.52
C THR A 71 7.75 15.17 -7.00
N CYS A 72 8.19 16.43 -6.95
CA CYS A 72 7.36 17.54 -6.51
C CYS A 72 7.39 18.68 -7.52
N TYR A 73 6.27 19.40 -7.60
CA TYR A 73 6.19 20.65 -8.36
C TYR A 73 5.58 21.77 -7.51
N THR A 74 5.81 23.00 -7.97
CA THR A 74 5.24 24.22 -7.38
C THR A 74 4.36 24.92 -8.39
N TRP A 75 3.51 25.83 -7.90
CA TRP A 75 2.54 26.50 -8.76
C TRP A 75 3.22 27.40 -9.80
N THR A 76 2.82 27.23 -11.06
CA THR A 76 3.40 27.96 -12.20
C THR A 76 2.54 29.13 -12.68
N GLY A 77 1.49 29.49 -11.95
CA GLY A 77 0.58 30.59 -12.32
C GLY A 77 -0.72 30.15 -12.99
N ASN A 78 -0.89 28.86 -13.30
CA ASN A 78 -2.04 28.32 -14.02
C ASN A 78 -2.89 27.40 -13.13
N GLN A 79 -4.15 27.17 -13.54
CA GLN A 79 -4.97 26.11 -12.99
C GLN A 79 -4.43 24.74 -13.43
N CYS A 80 -4.71 23.71 -12.64
CA CYS A 80 -4.45 22.33 -13.01
C CYS A 80 -5.25 21.93 -14.25
N ARG A 81 -4.85 20.84 -14.91
CA ARG A 81 -5.53 20.30 -16.09
C ARG A 81 -7.03 20.12 -15.92
N ASN A 82 -7.49 19.70 -14.74
CA ASN A 82 -8.92 19.51 -14.47
C ASN A 82 -9.70 20.83 -14.26
N GLY A 83 -9.04 22.00 -14.34
CA GLY A 83 -9.64 23.33 -14.16
C GLY A 83 -9.71 23.81 -12.71
N SER A 84 -9.23 23.04 -11.75
CA SER A 84 -9.13 23.46 -10.34
C SER A 84 -7.81 24.19 -10.04
N TRP A 85 -7.76 24.93 -8.94
CA TRP A 85 -6.49 25.44 -8.41
C TRP A 85 -5.76 24.33 -7.65
N PRO A 86 -4.43 24.20 -7.77
CA PRO A 86 -3.69 23.20 -7.02
C PRO A 86 -3.84 23.44 -5.52
N VAL A 87 -3.96 22.35 -4.75
CA VAL A 87 -4.17 22.37 -3.29
C VAL A 87 -3.04 21.59 -2.62
N GLU A 88 -2.30 22.25 -1.71
CA GLU A 88 -1.23 21.61 -0.96
C GLU A 88 -1.76 20.44 -0.11
N GLY A 89 -1.06 19.31 -0.18
CA GLY A 89 -1.46 18.09 0.52
C GLY A 89 -2.60 17.31 -0.14
N LEU A 90 -3.08 17.73 -1.32
CA LEU A 90 -4.13 17.03 -2.06
C LEU A 90 -3.80 16.85 -3.54
N SER A 91 -3.35 17.90 -4.24
CA SER A 91 -3.15 17.86 -5.69
C SER A 91 -1.91 17.06 -6.10
N VAL A 92 -2.09 16.19 -7.10
CA VAL A 92 -1.04 15.41 -7.74
C VAL A 92 -1.17 15.50 -9.27
N ALA A 93 -0.04 15.61 -9.95
CA ALA A 93 0.07 15.43 -11.38
C ALA A 93 0.38 13.96 -11.72
N GLY A 94 -0.36 13.41 -12.68
CA GLY A 94 -0.21 12.03 -13.13
C GLY A 94 -0.47 11.88 -14.62
N LYS A 95 -0.44 10.64 -15.11
CA LYS A 95 -0.79 10.35 -16.51
C LYS A 95 -2.25 10.74 -16.78
N GLU A 96 -2.57 11.15 -18.01
CA GLU A 96 -3.90 11.71 -18.35
C GLU A 96 -5.07 10.77 -17.95
N GLU A 97 -4.92 9.45 -18.10
CA GLU A 97 -5.97 8.47 -17.75
C GLU A 97 -6.28 8.40 -16.25
N TRP A 98 -5.39 8.91 -15.40
CA TRP A 98 -5.61 8.98 -13.96
C TRP A 98 -6.31 10.26 -13.53
N LEU A 99 -6.48 11.24 -14.42
CA LEU A 99 -7.15 12.50 -14.09
C LEU A 99 -8.55 12.26 -13.51
N GLY A 100 -8.86 12.87 -12.37
CA GLY A 100 -10.12 12.71 -11.66
C GLY A 100 -10.21 11.46 -10.79
N LYS A 101 -9.15 10.64 -10.72
CA LYS A 101 -9.03 9.55 -9.75
C LYS A 101 -8.34 10.03 -8.48
N ALA A 102 -8.49 9.27 -7.39
CA ALA A 102 -7.75 9.49 -6.16
C ALA A 102 -6.66 8.43 -5.98
N ILE A 103 -5.69 8.69 -5.10
CA ILE A 103 -4.69 7.73 -4.67
C ILE A 103 -4.63 7.64 -3.16
N ILE A 104 -4.37 6.43 -2.68
CA ILE A 104 -3.87 6.19 -1.33
C ILE A 104 -2.34 6.05 -1.45
N MET A 105 -1.60 6.86 -0.70
CA MET A 105 -0.14 6.89 -0.78
C MET A 105 0.51 6.37 0.49
N TYR A 106 1.58 5.58 0.32
CA TYR A 106 2.39 5.02 1.39
C TYR A 106 3.87 5.26 1.13
N SER A 107 4.67 5.39 2.19
CA SER A 107 6.13 5.47 2.08
C SER A 107 6.73 4.13 1.66
N VAL A 108 8.01 4.13 1.32
CA VAL A 108 8.78 2.90 1.09
C VAL A 108 9.47 2.53 2.40
N ALA A 109 9.23 1.31 2.89
CA ALA A 109 9.88 0.79 4.09
C ALA A 109 11.38 0.48 3.84
N GLU A 110 12.14 0.28 4.92
CA GLU A 110 13.59 -0.03 4.82
C GLU A 110 13.91 -1.30 4.01
N ASP A 111 12.99 -2.26 4.00
CA ASP A 111 13.10 -3.50 3.21
C ASP A 111 12.63 -3.35 1.76
N GLY A 112 12.21 -2.14 1.36
CA GLY A 112 11.68 -1.82 0.04
C GLY A 112 10.19 -2.13 -0.13
N GLY A 113 9.50 -2.61 0.91
CA GLY A 113 8.05 -2.88 0.88
C GLY A 113 7.19 -1.63 1.12
N ILE A 114 5.89 -1.85 1.27
CA ILE A 114 4.93 -0.80 1.62
C ILE A 114 5.19 -0.37 3.07
N GLY A 115 5.47 0.93 3.26
CA GLY A 115 5.70 1.56 4.54
C GLY A 115 4.46 2.22 5.13
N ASP A 116 4.69 3.32 5.84
CA ASP A 116 3.66 4.07 6.55
C ASP A 116 2.70 4.78 5.59
N PHE A 117 1.43 4.89 5.99
CA PHE A 117 0.44 5.70 5.29
C PHE A 117 0.85 7.18 5.29
N ILE A 118 0.88 7.78 4.10
CA ILE A 118 1.20 9.20 3.90
C ILE A 118 -0.07 10.04 3.84
N GLY A 119 -1.05 9.64 3.02
CA GLY A 119 -2.23 10.45 2.78
C GLY A 119 -3.08 10.00 1.59
N TYR A 120 -4.21 10.68 1.43
CA TYR A 120 -5.05 10.62 0.25
C TYR A 120 -4.78 11.82 -0.63
N PHE A 121 -4.71 11.61 -1.93
CA PHE A 121 -4.45 12.67 -2.91
C PHE A 121 -5.34 12.49 -4.14
N ASP A 122 -5.55 13.57 -4.88
CA ASP A 122 -6.34 13.57 -6.10
C ASP A 122 -5.45 13.91 -7.31
N PHE A 123 -5.63 13.13 -8.38
CA PHE A 123 -5.05 13.48 -9.68
C PHE A 123 -5.81 14.64 -10.31
N THR A 124 -5.36 15.85 -10.00
CA THR A 124 -5.94 17.10 -10.52
C THR A 124 -5.23 17.61 -11.76
N ASP A 125 -3.99 17.17 -11.99
CA ASP A 125 -3.10 17.73 -13.01
C ASP A 125 -2.34 16.67 -13.82
N THR A 126 -1.59 17.12 -14.81
CA THR A 126 -0.73 16.31 -15.71
C THR A 126 0.54 17.10 -16.05
N GLY A 127 1.56 16.41 -16.55
CA GLY A 127 2.82 17.02 -16.96
C GLY A 127 3.66 16.07 -17.80
N ASP A 128 4.81 16.57 -18.25
CA ASP A 128 5.78 15.77 -19.04
C ASP A 128 6.66 14.90 -18.13
N GLY A 129 7.02 15.39 -16.94
CA GLY A 129 7.91 14.70 -16.01
C GLY A 129 9.39 14.90 -16.37
N ILE A 130 10.20 13.86 -16.16
CA ILE A 130 11.66 13.91 -16.31
C ILE A 130 12.05 13.40 -17.70
N ASP A 131 13.04 14.06 -18.33
CA ASP A 131 13.73 13.55 -19.50
C ASP A 131 14.76 12.50 -19.07
N LEU A 132 14.53 11.24 -19.44
CA LEU A 132 15.43 10.12 -19.12
C LEU A 132 16.42 9.80 -20.23
N ASN A 133 16.16 10.28 -21.45
CA ASN A 133 16.88 9.87 -22.65
C ASN A 133 17.81 10.98 -23.20
N GLY A 134 17.68 12.20 -22.67
CA GLY A 134 18.51 13.36 -22.99
C GLY A 134 18.10 14.11 -24.26
N ASP A 135 16.89 13.89 -24.80
CA ASP A 135 16.37 14.57 -25.99
C ASP A 135 15.75 15.95 -25.70
N GLY A 136 15.71 16.35 -24.43
CA GLY A 136 15.16 17.61 -23.96
C GLY A 136 13.65 17.58 -23.69
N GLN A 137 13.00 16.42 -23.76
CA GLN A 137 11.57 16.26 -23.48
C GLN A 137 11.35 15.28 -22.32
N GLY A 138 10.49 15.67 -21.36
CA GLY A 138 10.07 14.77 -20.30
C GLY A 138 9.01 13.79 -20.79
N GLU A 139 9.03 12.55 -20.30
CA GLU A 139 7.96 11.58 -20.62
C GLU A 139 7.48 10.73 -19.44
N THR A 140 8.08 10.84 -18.27
CA THR A 140 7.81 9.90 -17.18
C THR A 140 6.39 9.99 -16.64
N ILE A 141 5.80 11.19 -16.56
CA ILE A 141 4.41 11.35 -16.11
C ILE A 141 3.44 10.85 -17.18
N ARG A 142 3.67 11.22 -18.45
CA ARG A 142 2.83 10.76 -19.59
C ARG A 142 2.80 9.24 -19.71
N ASN A 143 3.93 8.59 -19.43
CA ASN A 143 4.07 7.13 -19.48
C ASN A 143 3.60 6.43 -18.18
N GLY A 144 3.18 7.17 -17.15
CA GLY A 144 2.75 6.62 -15.87
C GLY A 144 3.87 5.98 -15.06
N THR A 145 5.13 6.35 -15.30
CA THR A 145 6.29 5.89 -14.53
C THR A 145 6.69 6.86 -13.42
N SER A 146 6.10 8.06 -13.39
CA SER A 146 6.21 9.01 -12.29
C SER A 146 4.92 9.77 -12.02
N ILE A 147 4.83 10.33 -10.82
CA ILE A 147 3.85 11.33 -10.40
C ILE A 147 4.56 12.54 -9.80
N ASP A 148 3.85 13.65 -9.70
CA ASP A 148 4.35 14.89 -9.11
C ASP A 148 3.38 15.39 -8.04
N VAL A 149 3.80 15.43 -6.77
CA VAL A 149 2.98 16.01 -5.70
C VAL A 149 3.11 17.52 -5.70
N TYR A 150 1.98 18.20 -5.56
CA TYR A 150 1.98 19.66 -5.47
C TYR A 150 2.45 20.12 -4.08
N ARG A 151 3.29 21.17 -4.06
CA ARG A 151 3.67 21.91 -2.86
C ARG A 151 3.60 23.41 -3.12
N ASP A 152 3.18 24.17 -2.12
CA ASP A 152 3.04 25.62 -2.24
C ASP A 152 4.40 26.32 -2.40
N THR A 153 5.47 25.70 -1.90
CA THR A 153 6.80 26.28 -1.89
C THR A 153 7.86 25.27 -2.31
N LEU A 154 8.96 25.77 -2.87
CA LEU A 154 10.14 24.97 -3.18
C LEU A 154 10.74 24.33 -1.92
N GLU A 155 10.69 25.02 -0.77
CA GLU A 155 11.09 24.45 0.52
C GLU A 155 10.20 23.25 0.90
N GLY A 156 8.89 23.34 0.64
CA GLY A 156 7.97 22.22 0.79
C GLY A 156 8.35 21.00 -0.06
N CYS A 157 8.82 21.22 -1.29
CA CYS A 157 9.36 20.15 -2.14
C CYS A 157 10.59 19.50 -1.51
N TYR A 158 11.54 20.29 -1.00
CA TYR A 158 12.74 19.74 -0.37
C TYR A 158 12.41 18.94 0.89
N ARG A 159 11.47 19.42 1.73
CA ARG A 159 11.02 18.67 2.90
C ARG A 159 10.34 17.36 2.54
N TRP A 160 9.57 17.33 1.44
CA TRP A 160 8.99 16.07 0.95
C TRP A 160 10.08 15.06 0.59
N ILE A 161 11.07 15.47 -0.20
CA ILE A 161 12.16 14.59 -0.64
C ILE A 161 12.99 14.13 0.56
N GLU A 162 13.26 15.00 1.52
CA GLU A 162 13.97 14.64 2.76
C GLU A 162 13.21 13.57 3.57
N GLN A 163 11.88 13.68 3.61
CA GLN A 163 11.03 12.82 4.42
C GLN A 163 10.71 11.47 3.75
N TYR A 164 10.45 11.47 2.44
CA TYR A 164 9.91 10.30 1.73
C TYR A 164 10.79 9.81 0.57
N GLY A 165 11.77 10.60 0.13
CA GLY A 165 12.61 10.29 -1.02
C GLY A 165 11.88 10.40 -2.36
N ASP A 166 12.42 9.69 -3.36
CA ASP A 166 11.98 9.78 -4.77
C ASP A 166 10.93 8.72 -5.16
N TYR A 167 10.50 7.87 -4.23
CA TYR A 167 9.63 6.73 -4.51
C TYR A 167 8.58 6.56 -3.42
N VAL A 168 7.37 6.17 -3.84
CA VAL A 168 6.23 5.88 -2.96
C VAL A 168 5.44 4.71 -3.53
N TYR A 169 4.66 4.05 -2.68
CA TYR A 169 3.61 3.15 -3.13
C TYR A 169 2.30 3.92 -3.30
N ILE A 170 1.63 3.72 -4.43
CA ILE A 170 0.30 4.27 -4.67
C ILE A 170 -0.71 3.19 -5.00
N GLN A 171 -1.94 3.40 -4.54
CA GLN A 171 -3.10 2.64 -4.94
C GLN A 171 -4.09 3.60 -5.60
N VAL A 172 -4.30 3.45 -6.91
CA VAL A 172 -5.20 4.32 -7.68
C VAL A 172 -6.63 3.83 -7.52
N VAL A 173 -7.51 4.70 -7.03
CA VAL A 173 -8.90 4.39 -6.76
C VAL A 173 -9.82 5.30 -7.57
N ASP A 174 -10.93 4.75 -8.05
CA ASP A 174 -11.96 5.56 -8.67
C ASP A 174 -12.59 6.48 -7.60
N ALA A 175 -12.44 7.79 -7.79
CA ALA A 175 -13.12 8.76 -6.94
C ALA A 175 -14.59 8.85 -7.38
N ALA A 176 -15.51 8.57 -6.46
CA ALA A 176 -16.91 8.93 -6.64
C ALA A 176 -17.02 10.44 -6.42
N GLY A 177 -17.03 11.20 -7.52
CA GLY A 177 -17.32 12.65 -7.51
C GLY A 177 -18.75 12.95 -7.05
#